data_AF-A0A9X9A2J1-F1
#
_entry.id   AF-A0A9X9A2J1-F1
#
_cell.length_a   1.000
_cell.length_b   1.000
_cell.length_c   1.000
_cell.angle_alpha   90.00
_cell.angle_beta   90.00
_cell.angle_gamma   90.00
#
_symmetry.space_group_name_H-M   'P 1'
#
loop_
_entity.id
_entity.type
_entity.pdbx_description
1 polymer ?
#
loop_
_entity_poly.entity_id
_entity_poly.type
_entity_poly.pdbx_seq_one_letter_code
_entity_poly.pdbx_strand_id
1 'polypeptide(L)' 'MKLFLPNEYVKNVYHVQPEDLKKRGIKGVITDLDNTLIEWDRPNATPQLEKWFLEMKEQGIQVTVVSNN' A
#
# COMPACT_ATOMS: atom_id res chain seq x y z
N MET A 1 24.63 -10.74 -2.70
CA MET A 1 23.23 -11.12 -3.02
C MET A 1 22.31 -10.00 -2.58
N LYS A 2 21.67 -9.27 -3.51
CA LYS A 2 20.66 -8.21 -3.23
C LYS A 2 19.21 -8.69 -3.43
N LEU A 3 19.01 -10.00 -3.60
CA LEU A 3 17.73 -10.58 -4.04
C LEU A 3 16.62 -10.58 -2.97
N PHE A 4 16.94 -10.25 -1.72
CA PHE A 4 15.98 -10.30 -0.60
C PHE A 4 15.93 -8.99 0.20
N LEU A 5 16.38 -7.88 -0.39
CA LEU A 5 16.33 -6.57 0.26
C LEU A 5 15.25 -5.71 -0.40
N PRO A 6 14.46 -4.99 0.41
CA PRO A 6 13.47 -4.08 -0.13
C PRO A 6 14.16 -2.98 -0.93
N ASN A 7 13.56 -2.61 -2.07
CA ASN A 7 14.00 -1.44 -2.84
C ASN A 7 13.73 -0.13 -2.09
N GLU A 8 12.79 -0.15 -1.16
CA GLU A 8 12.37 1.01 -0.37
C GLU A 8 11.82 0.54 0.98
N TYR A 9 12.15 1.25 2.04
CA TYR A 9 11.62 1.02 3.38
C TYR A 9 10.96 2.29 3.90
N VAL A 10 9.69 2.18 4.26
CA VAL A 10 8.91 3.25 4.88
C VAL A 10 8.33 2.77 6.20
N LYS A 11 8.20 3.69 7.16
CA LYS A 11 7.68 3.37 8.50
C LYS A 11 6.21 3.00 8.53
N ASN A 12 5.44 3.44 7.54
CA ASN A 12 4.00 3.19 7.42
C ASN A 12 3.60 3.31 5.93
N VAL A 13 2.59 2.55 5.51
CA VAL A 13 2.00 2.60 4.17
C VAL A 13 1.55 4.00 3.74
N TYR A 14 1.13 4.86 4.69
CA TYR A 14 0.74 6.24 4.40
C TYR A 14 1.87 7.13 3.86
N HIS A 15 3.13 6.69 3.98
CA HIS A 15 4.26 7.39 3.36
C HIS A 15 4.42 7.03 1.88
N VAL A 16 3.75 5.98 1.39
CA VAL A 16 3.72 5.65 -0.02
C VAL A 16 2.74 6.59 -0.71
N GLN A 17 3.27 7.59 -1.41
CA GLN A 17 2.47 8.59 -2.12
C GLN A 17 2.24 8.16 -3.58
N PRO A 18 1.01 8.27 -4.10
CA PRO A 18 0.70 7.84 -5.45
C PRO A 18 1.47 8.60 -6.53
N GLU A 19 1.81 9.87 -6.30
CA GLU A 19 2.59 10.69 -7.23
C GLU A 19 3.99 10.11 -7.46
N ASP A 20 4.61 9.59 -6.40
CA ASP A 20 5.96 9.02 -6.49
C ASP A 20 5.94 7.66 -7.18
N LEU A 21 4.91 6.85 -6.93
CA LEU A 21 4.67 5.62 -7.68
C LEU A 21 4.47 5.90 -9.18
N LYS A 22 3.70 6.94 -9.51
CA LYS A 22 3.43 7.34 -10.89
C LYS A 22 4.68 7.83 -11.61
N LYS A 23 5.52 8.64 -10.96
CA LYS A 23 6.84 9.05 -11.49
C LYS A 23 7.74 7.85 -11.81
N ARG A 24 7.60 6.75 -11.04
CA ARG A 24 8.33 5.50 -11.25
C ARG A 24 7.69 4.59 -12.31
N GLY A 25 6.57 5.00 -12.92
CA GLY A 25 5.84 4.21 -13.91
C GLY A 25 5.05 3.03 -13.33
N ILE A 26 4.84 3.02 -12.01
CA ILE A 26 4.08 1.97 -11.31
C ILE A 26 2.59 2.23 -11.51
N LYS A 27 1.86 1.17 -11.88
CA LYS A 27 0.41 1.23 -12.16
C LYS A 27 -0.45 0.52 -11.13
N GLY A 28 0.17 -0.28 -10.27
CA GLY A 28 -0.54 -1.01 -9.23
C GLY A 28 0.36 -1.38 -8.06
N VAL A 29 -0.28 -1.56 -6.91
CA VAL A 29 0.32 -1.94 -5.64
C VAL A 29 -0.34 -3.23 -5.18
N ILE A 30 0.47 -4.26 -4.93
CA ILE A 30 0.02 -5.48 -4.28
C ILE A 30 0.49 -5.40 -2.84
N THR A 31 -0.44 -5.56 -1.90
CA THR A 31 -0.16 -5.44 -0.47
C THR A 31 -0.73 -6.62 0.28
N ASP A 32 -0.02 -7.05 1.32
CA ASP A 32 -0.54 -8.05 2.25
C ASP A 32 -1.60 -7.42 3.17
N LEU A 33 -2.65 -8.18 3.50
CA LEU A 33 -3.65 -7.79 4.49
C LEU A 33 -3.09 -7.94 5.91
N ASP A 34 -2.36 -9.04 6.11
CA ASP A 34 -1.88 -9.46 7.42
C ASP A 34 -0.56 -8.74 7.74
N ASN A 35 -0.51 -8.05 8.87
CA ASN A 35 0.68 -7.35 9.40
C ASN A 35 1.26 -6.18 8.59
N THR A 36 0.62 -5.70 7.52
CA THR A 36 1.12 -4.52 6.75
C THR A 36 0.17 -3.32 6.77
N LEU A 37 -1.15 -3.54 6.89
CA LEU A 37 -2.13 -2.46 6.67
C LEU A 37 -3.03 -2.15 7.85
N ILE A 38 -3.43 -3.13 8.66
CA ILE A 38 -4.28 -2.91 9.84
C ILE A 38 -3.95 -4.00 10.88
N GLU A 39 -3.93 -3.65 12.16
CA GLU A 39 -4.11 -4.65 13.22
C GLU A 39 -5.39 -5.44 12.90
N TRP A 40 -5.26 -6.76 12.70
CA TRP A 40 -6.31 -7.68 12.24
C TRP A 40 -7.61 -7.68 13.07
N ASP A 41 -7.64 -6.90 14.16
CA ASP A 41 -8.69 -6.85 15.18
C ASP A 41 -9.58 -5.59 15.08
N ARG A 42 -9.54 -4.84 13.97
CA ARG A 42 -10.51 -3.77 13.71
C ARG A 42 -11.25 -3.97 12.38
N PRO A 43 -12.52 -4.40 12.40
CA PRO A 43 -13.33 -4.59 11.19
C PRO A 43 -13.68 -3.29 10.44
N ASN A 44 -13.28 -2.12 10.96
CA ASN A 44 -13.51 -0.83 10.32
C ASN A 44 -12.17 -0.26 9.84
N ALA A 45 -12.02 -0.09 8.53
CA ALA A 45 -10.90 0.65 7.94
C ALA A 45 -10.76 2.02 8.64
N THR A 46 -9.53 2.41 8.98
CA THR A 46 -9.34 3.75 9.53
C THR A 46 -9.65 4.78 8.44
N PRO A 47 -10.24 5.95 8.77
CA PRO A 47 -10.50 7.00 7.77
C PRO A 47 -9.24 7.41 6.98
N GLN A 48 -8.07 7.27 7.60
CA GLN A 48 -6.78 7.54 6.97
C GLN A 48 -6.45 6.51 5.88
N LEU A 49 -6.78 5.24 6.10
CA LEU A 49 -6.56 4.20 5.10
C LEU A 49 -7.52 4.33 3.92
N GLU A 50 -8.79 4.63 4.18
CA GLU A 50 -9.76 4.91 3.10
C GLU A 50 -9.31 6.08 2.24
N LYS A 51 -8.83 7.16 2.87
CA LYS A 51 -8.27 8.31 2.15
C LYS A 51 -7.08 7.91 1.29
N TRP A 52 -6.17 7.10 1.81
CA TRP A 52 -5.01 6.62 1.06
C TRP A 52 -5.42 5.77 -0.17
N PHE A 53 -6.40 4.87 -0.01
CA PHE A 53 -6.94 4.12 -1.14
C PHE A 53 -7.60 5.03 -2.19
N LEU A 54 -8.31 6.06 -1.75
CA LEU A 54 -8.94 7.04 -2.64
C LEU A 54 -7.89 7.81 -3.45
N GLU A 55 -6.85 8.33 -2.78
CA GLU A 55 -5.74 9.06 -3.44
C GLU A 55 -5.03 8.16 -4.47
N MET A 56 -4.78 6.90 -4.14
CA MET A 56 -4.23 5.91 -5.08
C MET A 56 -5.13 5.74 -6.31
N LYS A 57 -6.43 5.59 -6.10
CA LYS A 57 -7.40 5.43 -7.19
C LYS A 57 -7.50 6.68 -8.07
N GLU A 58 -7.54 7.87 -7.48
CA GLU A 58 -7.60 9.14 -8.20
C GLU A 58 -6.37 9.36 -9.10
N GLN A 59 -5.20 8.86 -8.68
CA GLN A 59 -3.98 8.91 -9.49
C GLN A 59 -3.86 7.78 -10.53
N GLY A 60 -4.85 6.89 -10.58
CA GLY A 60 -4.90 5.77 -11.53
C GLY A 60 -4.07 4.56 -11.10
N ILE A 61 -3.79 4.43 -9.81
CA ILE A 61 -3.05 3.30 -9.24
C ILE A 61 -4.04 2.28 -8.66
N GLN A 62 -3.93 1.05 -9.14
CA GLN A 62 -4.76 -0.05 -8.64
C GLN A 62 -4.10 -0.69 -7.42
N VAL A 63 -4.74 -0.60 -6.26
CA VAL A 63 -4.29 -1.33 -5.07
C VAL A 63 -5.07 -2.63 -4.93
N THR A 64 -4.37 -3.75 -4.81
CA THR A 64 -4.95 -5.08 -4.57
C THR A 64 -4.37 -5.64 -3.30
N VAL A 65 -5.26 -6.10 -2.42
CA VAL A 65 -4.90 -6.77 -1.19
C VAL A 65 -4.87 -8.27 -1.44
N VAL A 66 -3.78 -8.91 -1.05
CA VAL A 66 -3.63 -10.37 -1.08
C VAL A 66 -3.49 -10.81 0.37
N SER A 67 -4.35 -11.71 0.84
CA SER A 67 -4.22 -12.33 2.15
C SER A 67 -3.87 -13.80 1.94
N ASN A 68 -2.94 -14.30 2.76
CA ASN A 68 -2.61 -15.70 2.84
C ASN A 68 -3.37 -16.30 4.04
N ASN A 69 -4.58 -16.80 3.79
CA ASN A 69 -5.30 -17.68 4.70
C ASN A 69 -5.42 -19.06 4.05
#